data_AF-T1AUD5-F1
#
_entry.id   AF-T1AUD5-F1
#
_cell.length_a   1.000
_cell.length_b   1.000
_cell.length_c   1.000
_cell.angle_alpha   90.00
_cell.angle_beta   90.00
_cell.angle_gamma   90.00
#
_symmetry.space_group_name_H-M   'P 1'
#
loop_
_entity.id
_entity.type
_entity.pdbx_description
1 polymer ?
#
loop_
_entity_poly.entity_id
_entity_poly.type
_entity_poly.pdbx_seq_one_letter_code
_entity_poly.pdbx_strand_id
1 'polypeptide(L)'
;TQPEKTWFDSGDISTGSKFAHEIEKGIKDTALLVIVTDSYSSRSWCRKEVLFAKHHQRPVVIVDAVQEREIRRFPYSGNTPVIRWKGQAQDAQGVVDLLLREVLRHAYSEESLRQRKREGDLVLPAGPELVTIVHHKKDQVVLYPDPPLGPEELEVLGGRA
;
A
#
# COMPACT_ATOMS: atom_id res chain seq x y z
N THR A 1 -28.03 -5.23 -10.21
CA THR A 1 -26.79 -5.87 -9.71
C THR A 1 -25.92 -4.78 -9.14
N GLN A 2 -25.76 -4.72 -7.82
CA GLN A 2 -24.82 -3.78 -7.18
C GLN A 2 -23.40 -4.16 -7.61
N PRO A 3 -22.62 -3.28 -8.25
CA PRO A 3 -21.23 -3.59 -8.56
C PRO A 3 -20.38 -3.27 -7.34
N GLU A 4 -19.62 -4.25 -6.86
CA GLU A 4 -18.49 -4.10 -5.91
C GLU A 4 -18.85 -3.50 -4.53
N LYS A 5 -18.38 -4.13 -3.43
CA LYS A 5 -18.47 -3.54 -2.09
C LYS A 5 -17.46 -2.39 -1.98
N THR A 6 -17.76 -1.24 -2.58
CA THR A 6 -16.97 -0.03 -2.47
C THR A 6 -17.25 0.61 -1.11
N TRP A 7 -16.24 0.67 -0.23
CA TRP A 7 -16.33 1.35 1.06
C TRP A 7 -15.65 2.73 0.97
N PHE A 8 -16.34 3.75 1.46
CA PHE A 8 -15.90 5.16 1.43
C PHE A 8 -15.96 5.72 2.86
N ASP A 9 -14.82 6.21 3.37
CA ASP A 9 -14.72 6.80 4.72
C ASP A 9 -14.43 8.30 4.62
N SER A 10 -15.46 9.12 4.76
CA SER A 10 -15.34 10.54 5.07
C SER A 10 -15.49 10.68 6.59
N GLY A 11 -14.36 10.84 7.28
CA GLY A 11 -14.26 10.63 8.72
C GLY A 11 -15.23 11.46 9.57
N ASP A 12 -15.94 10.76 10.47
CA ASP A 12 -16.25 11.22 11.83
C ASP A 12 -16.84 10.09 12.71
N ILE A 13 -16.28 8.88 12.62
CA ILE A 13 -16.65 7.75 13.49
C ILE A 13 -15.35 7.03 13.89
N SER A 14 -15.38 6.21 14.92
CA SER A 14 -14.32 5.24 15.30
C SER A 14 -14.09 4.16 14.20
N THR A 15 -13.89 4.57 12.94
CA THR A 15 -14.13 3.77 11.73
C THR A 15 -13.06 2.77 11.41
N GLY A 16 -11.77 3.08 11.44
CA GLY A 16 -10.86 2.01 11.01
C GLY A 16 -10.61 0.94 12.06
N SER A 17 -11.19 1.01 13.26
CA SER A 17 -11.38 -0.22 14.04
C SER A 17 -12.10 -1.28 13.19
N LYS A 18 -13.05 -0.85 12.34
CA LYS A 18 -13.73 -1.70 11.35
C LYS A 18 -12.84 -2.02 10.16
N PHE A 19 -12.09 -1.08 9.57
CA PHE A 19 -11.18 -1.41 8.45
C PHE A 19 -10.11 -2.43 8.86
N ALA A 20 -9.44 -2.20 9.99
CA ALA A 20 -8.49 -3.16 10.57
C ALA A 20 -9.20 -4.49 10.86
N HIS A 21 -10.38 -4.47 11.48
CA HIS A 21 -11.17 -5.68 11.75
C HIS A 21 -11.63 -6.41 10.48
N GLU A 22 -11.96 -5.71 9.39
CA GLU A 22 -12.40 -6.33 8.14
C GLU A 22 -11.23 -6.94 7.35
N ILE A 23 -10.02 -6.36 7.41
CA ILE A 23 -8.83 -7.03 6.89
C ILE A 23 -8.41 -8.18 7.82
N GLU A 24 -8.49 -8.03 9.14
CA GLU A 24 -8.28 -9.12 10.11
C GLU A 24 -9.27 -10.28 9.91
N LYS A 25 -10.52 -9.97 9.54
CA LYS A 25 -11.54 -10.96 9.12
C LYS A 25 -11.24 -11.62 7.77
N GLY A 26 -10.15 -11.24 7.11
CA GLY A 26 -9.66 -11.94 5.94
C GLY A 26 -10.31 -11.54 4.64
N ILE A 27 -10.78 -10.28 4.51
CA ILE A 27 -10.98 -9.72 3.16
C ILE A 27 -9.58 -9.52 2.55
N LYS A 28 -9.05 -10.59 1.98
CA LYS A 28 -7.78 -10.60 1.24
C LYS A 28 -7.88 -9.75 -0.04
N ASP A 29 -9.10 -9.46 -0.49
CA ASP A 29 -9.41 -8.76 -1.73
C ASP A 29 -9.70 -7.26 -1.49
N THR A 30 -8.90 -6.60 -0.65
CA THR A 30 -9.01 -5.15 -0.41
C THR A 30 -7.86 -4.39 -1.05
N ALA A 31 -8.17 -3.23 -1.63
CA ALA A 31 -7.20 -2.20 -1.99
C ALA A 31 -7.44 -0.94 -1.16
N LEU A 32 -6.39 -0.17 -0.89
CA LEU A 32 -6.47 1.06 -0.10
C LEU A 32 -6.21 2.27 -0.99
N LEU A 33 -7.17 3.19 -1.03
CA LEU A 33 -7.00 4.52 -1.63
C LEU A 33 -6.78 5.55 -0.52
N VAL A 34 -5.63 6.21 -0.53
CA VAL A 34 -5.24 7.19 0.49
C VAL A 34 -5.33 8.59 -0.09
N ILE A 35 -6.16 9.46 0.47
CA ILE A 35 -6.26 10.86 0.04
C ILE A 35 -5.46 11.73 1.02
N VAL A 36 -4.32 12.23 0.56
CA VAL A 36 -3.42 13.07 1.36
C VAL A 36 -3.75 14.53 1.13
N THR A 37 -4.22 15.21 2.17
CA THR A 37 -4.49 16.65 2.21
C THR A 37 -3.56 17.33 3.22
N ASP A 38 -3.60 18.66 3.32
CA ASP A 38 -2.81 19.45 4.27
C ASP A 38 -2.99 18.98 5.73
N SER A 39 -4.20 18.49 6.05
CA SER A 39 -4.56 17.99 7.39
C SER A 39 -4.21 16.51 7.62
N TYR A 40 -3.75 15.78 6.60
CA TYR A 40 -3.55 14.32 6.66
C TYR A 40 -2.62 13.91 7.81
N SER A 41 -1.52 14.64 7.99
CA SER A 41 -0.52 14.37 9.04
C SER A 41 -1.06 14.38 10.48
N SER A 42 -2.19 15.05 10.73
CA SER A 42 -2.86 15.13 12.04
C SER A 42 -3.69 13.88 12.39
N ARG A 43 -4.02 13.04 11.40
CA ARG A 43 -4.90 11.88 11.56
C ARG A 43 -4.09 10.62 11.82
N SER A 44 -3.90 10.28 13.10
CA SER A 44 -3.14 9.09 13.52
C SER A 44 -3.70 7.78 12.97
N TRP A 45 -5.00 7.75 12.72
CA TRP A 45 -5.73 6.57 12.26
C TRP A 45 -5.41 6.19 10.81
N CYS A 46 -5.38 7.16 9.88
CA CYS A 46 -5.01 6.91 8.47
C CYS A 46 -3.61 6.28 8.33
N ARG A 47 -2.68 6.64 9.22
CA ARG A 47 -1.34 6.03 9.26
C ARG A 47 -1.37 4.55 9.62
N LYS A 48 -2.28 4.13 10.51
CA LYS A 48 -2.43 2.73 10.89
C LYS A 48 -2.95 1.90 9.72
N GLU A 49 -3.90 2.44 8.95
CA GLU A 49 -4.47 1.75 7.77
C GLU A 49 -3.41 1.49 6.71
N VAL A 50 -2.53 2.46 6.43
CA VAL A 50 -1.41 2.30 5.49
C VAL A 50 -0.43 1.23 5.98
N LEU A 51 -0.02 1.28 7.25
CA LEU A 51 0.87 0.27 7.84
C LEU A 51 0.25 -1.12 7.77
N PHE A 52 -1.05 -1.22 8.05
CA PHE A 52 -1.78 -2.47 8.05
C PHE A 52 -1.86 -3.06 6.64
N ALA A 53 -2.22 -2.24 5.64
CA ALA A 53 -2.26 -2.64 4.24
C ALA A 53 -0.88 -3.10 3.75
N LYS A 54 0.18 -2.35 4.06
CA LYS A 54 1.56 -2.74 3.73
C LYS A 54 1.98 -4.04 4.42
N HIS A 55 1.67 -4.22 5.71
CA HIS A 55 1.97 -5.46 6.41
C HIS A 55 1.34 -6.68 5.73
N HIS A 56 0.09 -6.55 5.27
CA HIS A 56 -0.65 -7.60 4.59
C HIS A 56 -0.44 -7.63 3.06
N GLN A 57 0.51 -6.85 2.53
CA GLN A 57 0.81 -6.78 1.10
C GLN A 57 -0.41 -6.41 0.23
N ARG A 58 -1.33 -5.60 0.76
CA ARG A 58 -2.50 -5.13 0.01
C ARG A 58 -2.11 -3.96 -0.92
N PRO A 59 -2.73 -3.85 -2.10
CA PRO A 59 -2.51 -2.74 -3.01
C PRO A 59 -2.83 -1.41 -2.33
N VAL A 60 -1.96 -0.40 -2.48
CA VAL A 60 -2.18 0.95 -1.96
C VAL A 60 -1.95 1.95 -3.09
N VAL A 61 -2.80 2.97 -3.21
CA VAL A 61 -2.59 4.11 -4.10
C VAL A 61 -2.80 5.40 -3.31
N ILE A 62 -1.94 6.38 -3.56
CA ILE A 62 -2.00 7.69 -2.91
C ILE A 62 -2.48 8.74 -3.90
N VAL A 63 -3.51 9.47 -3.50
CA VAL A 63 -3.94 10.72 -4.13
C VAL A 63 -3.31 11.87 -3.36
N ASP A 64 -2.35 12.55 -3.98
CA ASP A 64 -1.77 13.76 -3.42
C ASP A 64 -2.70 14.94 -3.72
N ALA A 65 -3.46 15.38 -2.72
CA ALA A 65 -4.36 16.52 -2.74
C ALA A 65 -3.90 17.65 -1.79
N VAL A 66 -2.61 17.69 -1.45
CA VAL A 66 -2.01 18.75 -0.63
C VAL A 66 -2.07 20.08 -1.40
N GLN A 67 -2.62 21.13 -0.82
CA GLN A 67 -2.74 22.45 -1.43
C GLN A 67 -1.60 23.36 -1.00
N GLU A 68 -1.37 23.49 0.31
CA GLU A 68 -0.29 24.35 0.83
C GLU A 68 0.94 23.54 1.23
N ARG A 69 0.80 22.66 2.23
CA ARG A 69 1.90 21.88 2.80
C ARG A 69 1.39 20.79 3.74
N GLU A 70 2.19 19.75 3.88
CA GLU A 70 2.13 18.84 5.03
C GLU A 70 3.22 19.23 6.04
N ILE A 71 2.87 19.34 7.32
CA ILE A 71 3.86 19.61 8.39
C ILE A 71 4.87 18.46 8.49
N ARG A 72 4.40 17.23 8.26
CA ARG A 72 5.22 16.02 8.22
C ARG A 72 4.56 14.96 7.35
N ARG A 73 5.22 14.62 6.24
CA ARG A 73 4.79 13.49 5.39
C ARG A 73 5.00 12.17 6.12
N PHE A 74 4.08 11.24 5.93
CA PHE A 74 4.16 9.93 6.56
C PHE A 74 5.28 9.08 5.91
N PRO A 75 6.28 8.57 6.65
CA PRO A 75 7.43 7.88 6.06
C PRO A 75 7.06 6.61 5.26
N TYR A 76 6.01 5.90 5.68
CA TYR A 76 5.56 4.67 5.03
C TYR A 76 4.49 4.93 3.96
N SER A 77 4.48 6.12 3.38
CA SER A 77 3.77 6.41 2.13
C SER A 77 4.66 6.14 0.89
N GLY A 78 5.93 5.79 1.10
CA GLY A 78 6.86 5.42 0.04
C GLY A 78 6.50 4.12 -0.68
N ASN A 79 7.22 3.85 -1.77
CA ASN A 79 7.08 2.67 -2.60
C ASN A 79 5.62 2.32 -2.94
N THR A 80 4.85 3.36 -3.24
CA THR A 80 3.40 3.30 -3.49
C THR A 80 3.11 4.24 -4.65
N PRO A 81 2.29 3.85 -5.66
CA PRO A 81 1.91 4.76 -6.72
C PRO A 81 1.21 6.01 -6.18
N VAL A 82 1.62 7.18 -6.70
CA VAL A 82 1.05 8.47 -6.32
C VAL A 82 0.48 9.16 -7.56
N ILE A 83 -0.75 9.66 -7.46
CA ILE A 83 -1.38 10.52 -8.46
C ILE A 83 -1.71 11.87 -7.85
N ARG A 84 -1.39 12.95 -8.56
CA ARG A 84 -1.68 14.32 -8.13
C ARG A 84 -3.13 14.66 -8.45
N TRP A 85 -3.88 15.15 -7.44
CA TRP A 85 -5.19 15.73 -7.63
C TRP A 85 -5.07 17.17 -8.17
N LYS A 86 -5.71 17.47 -9.29
CA LYS A 86 -5.68 18.78 -9.95
C LYS A 86 -6.97 19.57 -9.74
N GLY A 87 -7.93 19.05 -8.97
CA GLY A 87 -9.19 19.71 -8.67
C GLY A 87 -10.25 19.57 -9.77
N GLN A 88 -10.07 18.64 -10.70
CA GLN A 88 -10.96 18.50 -11.86
C GLN A 88 -11.73 17.17 -11.80
N ALA A 89 -12.97 17.15 -12.28
CA ALA A 89 -13.80 15.93 -12.23
C ALA A 89 -13.16 14.74 -12.96
N GLN A 90 -12.42 14.99 -14.05
CA GLN A 90 -11.68 13.98 -14.80
C GLN A 90 -10.53 13.33 -14.01
N ASP A 91 -10.04 13.95 -12.93
CA ASP A 91 -8.98 13.36 -12.10
C ASP A 91 -9.45 12.06 -11.45
N ALA A 92 -10.75 11.95 -11.12
CA ALA A 92 -11.34 10.76 -10.50
C ALA A 92 -11.15 9.51 -11.38
N GLN A 93 -11.23 9.65 -12.70
CA GLN A 93 -11.00 8.53 -13.62
C GLN A 93 -9.55 8.04 -13.51
N GLY A 94 -8.57 8.94 -13.55
CA GLY A 94 -7.16 8.58 -13.40
C GLY A 94 -6.85 7.92 -12.05
N VAL A 95 -7.53 8.34 -10.98
CA VAL A 95 -7.42 7.71 -9.65
C VAL A 95 -7.92 6.27 -9.67
N VAL A 96 -9.10 6.03 -10.24
CA VAL A 96 -9.69 4.68 -10.34
C VAL A 96 -8.83 3.79 -11.24
N ASP A 97 -8.39 4.31 -12.39
CA ASP A 97 -7.52 3.58 -13.32
C ASP A 97 -6.22 3.15 -12.64
N LEU A 98 -5.59 4.05 -11.88
CA LEU A 98 -4.36 3.74 -11.14
C LEU A 98 -4.60 2.70 -10.06
N LEU A 99 -5.70 2.80 -9.30
CA LEU A 99 -6.06 1.83 -8.27
C LEU A 99 -6.28 0.44 -8.86
N LEU A 100 -7.08 0.31 -9.92
CA LEU A 100 -7.33 -0.97 -10.59
C LEU A 100 -6.04 -1.57 -11.17
N ARG A 101 -5.20 -0.72 -11.78
CA ARG A 101 -3.90 -1.15 -12.32
C ARG A 101 -2.99 -1.67 -11.21
N GLU A 102 -3.01 -1.06 -10.03
CA GLU A 102 -2.22 -1.49 -8.90
C GLU A 102 -2.72 -2.80 -8.28
N VAL A 103 -4.04 -3.00 -8.22
CA VAL A 103 -4.64 -4.29 -7.85
C VAL A 103 -4.18 -5.40 -8.79
N LEU A 104 -4.29 -5.16 -10.10
CA LEU A 104 -3.87 -6.13 -11.12
C LEU A 104 -2.36 -6.40 -11.06
N ARG A 105 -1.54 -5.36 -10.86
CA ARG A 105 -0.08 -5.50 -10.71
C ARG A 105 0.25 -6.40 -9.53
N HIS A 106 -0.35 -6.15 -8.36
CA HIS A 106 -0.14 -6.97 -7.17
C HIS A 106 -0.54 -8.43 -7.40
N ALA A 107 -1.74 -8.68 -7.92
CA ALA A 107 -2.23 -10.03 -8.20
C ALA A 107 -1.31 -10.78 -9.18
N TYR A 108 -0.92 -10.11 -10.27
CA TYR A 108 0.00 -10.69 -11.25
C TYR A 108 1.38 -11.00 -10.66
N SER A 109 1.97 -10.05 -9.91
CA SER A 109 3.28 -10.24 -9.28
C SER A 109 3.25 -11.38 -8.27
N GLU A 110 2.20 -11.47 -7.44
CA GLU A 110 2.04 -12.54 -6.48
C GLU A 110 1.98 -13.92 -7.17
N GLU A 111 1.12 -14.09 -8.17
CA GLU A 111 0.99 -15.34 -8.92
C GLU A 111 2.28 -15.72 -9.66
N SER A 112 2.93 -14.75 -10.31
CA SER A 112 4.16 -14.97 -11.06
C SER A 112 5.31 -15.42 -10.14
N LEU A 113 5.46 -14.80 -8.97
CA LEU A 113 6.52 -15.12 -8.02
C LEU A 113 6.24 -16.44 -7.29
N ARG A 114 4.98 -16.76 -6.98
CA ARG A 114 4.59 -18.04 -6.37
C ARG A 114 5.02 -19.24 -7.22
N GLN A 115 4.98 -19.13 -8.54
CA GLN A 115 5.43 -20.18 -9.45
C GLN A 115 6.95 -20.40 -9.43
N ARG A 116 7.73 -19.43 -8.94
CA ARG A 116 9.20 -19.46 -8.87
C ARG A 116 9.73 -19.69 -7.46
N LYS A 117 8.85 -19.62 -6.47
CA LYS A 117 9.15 -19.70 -5.05
C LYS A 117 9.70 -21.06 -4.65
N ARG A 118 10.72 -21.08 -3.79
CA ARG A 118 11.20 -22.27 -3.08
C ARG A 118 10.62 -22.37 -1.67
N GLU A 119 10.77 -23.53 -1.05
CA GLU A 119 10.38 -23.70 0.36
C GLU A 119 11.18 -22.74 1.25
N GLY A 120 10.49 -22.00 2.11
CA GLY A 120 11.08 -21.01 3.02
C GLY A 120 11.12 -19.57 2.50
N ASP A 121 11.03 -19.35 1.18
CA ASP A 121 11.08 -17.99 0.60
C ASP A 121 9.89 -17.12 1.07
N LEU A 122 10.11 -15.81 1.13
CA LEU A 122 9.08 -14.80 1.32
C LEU A 122 8.72 -14.20 -0.05
N VAL A 123 7.45 -14.17 -0.41
CA VAL A 123 6.98 -13.52 -1.65
C VAL A 123 6.34 -12.19 -1.30
N LEU A 124 6.81 -11.11 -1.93
CA LEU A 124 6.24 -9.78 -1.83
C LEU A 124 5.79 -9.32 -3.23
N PRO A 125 4.53 -8.88 -3.41
CA PRO A 125 4.03 -8.43 -4.71
C PRO A 125 4.52 -7.01 -5.11
N ALA A 126 5.31 -6.36 -4.26
CA ALA A 126 5.92 -5.07 -4.49
C ALA A 126 7.33 -5.07 -3.88
N GLY A 127 8.13 -4.06 -4.22
CA GLY A 127 9.47 -3.90 -3.64
C GLY A 127 9.42 -3.92 -2.11
N PRO A 128 10.40 -4.54 -1.43
CA PRO A 128 10.40 -4.59 0.02
C PRO A 128 10.67 -3.21 0.63
N GLU A 129 10.06 -2.97 1.78
CA GLU A 129 10.34 -1.83 2.65
C GLU A 129 10.60 -2.38 4.06
N LEU A 130 11.20 -1.58 4.95
CA LEU A 130 11.46 -2.04 6.31
C LEU A 130 10.18 -2.55 7.01
N VAL A 131 9.04 -1.88 6.80
CA VAL A 131 7.74 -2.28 7.38
C VAL A 131 7.24 -3.62 6.86
N THR A 132 7.59 -4.01 5.63
CA THR A 132 7.13 -5.28 5.05
C THR A 132 8.00 -6.45 5.49
N ILE A 133 9.28 -6.22 5.82
CA ILE A 133 10.23 -7.29 6.15
C ILE A 133 10.57 -7.42 7.64
N VAL A 134 10.31 -6.39 8.47
CA VAL A 134 10.73 -6.38 9.89
C VAL A 134 10.11 -7.50 10.72
N HIS A 135 8.96 -8.03 10.29
CA HIS A 135 8.23 -9.11 10.95
C HIS A 135 8.61 -10.52 10.47
N HIS A 136 9.53 -10.63 9.51
CA HIS A 136 9.97 -11.90 8.92
C HIS A 136 11.37 -12.31 9.41
N LYS A 137 11.73 -13.58 9.22
CA LYS A 137 13.04 -14.08 9.65
C LYS A 137 14.15 -13.50 8.76
N LYS A 138 15.32 -13.23 9.35
CA LYS A 138 16.43 -12.57 8.66
C LYS A 138 17.08 -13.41 7.56
N ASP A 139 16.93 -14.74 7.63
CA ASP A 139 17.52 -15.73 6.75
C ASP A 139 16.62 -16.12 5.56
N GLN A 140 15.41 -15.57 5.49
CA GLN A 140 14.51 -15.82 4.36
C GLN A 140 14.96 -15.07 3.11
N VAL A 141 14.98 -15.78 1.98
CA VAL A 141 15.12 -15.15 0.67
C VAL A 141 13.82 -14.43 0.33
N VAL A 142 13.93 -13.15 -0.06
CA VAL A 142 12.78 -12.33 -0.44
C VAL A 142 12.68 -12.30 -1.97
N LEU A 143 11.54 -12.72 -2.50
CA LEU A 143 11.20 -12.66 -3.91
C LEU A 143 10.21 -11.52 -4.14
N TYR A 144 10.57 -10.59 -5.03
CA TYR A 144 9.76 -9.42 -5.36
C TYR A 144 9.94 -9.04 -6.84
N PRO A 145 9.02 -8.29 -7.45
CA PRO A 145 9.10 -7.95 -8.87
C PRO A 145 10.17 -6.89 -9.16
N ASP A 146 10.67 -6.87 -10.39
CA ASP A 146 11.55 -5.80 -10.90
C ASP A 146 10.92 -4.39 -10.75
N PRO A 147 11.75 -3.33 -10.64
CA PRO A 147 13.22 -3.36 -10.64
C PRO A 147 13.83 -3.82 -9.30
N PRO A 148 15.08 -4.34 -9.31
CA PRO A 148 15.81 -4.62 -8.07
C PRO A 148 16.06 -3.32 -7.29
N LEU A 149 16.24 -3.47 -5.98
CA LEU A 149 16.49 -2.32 -5.10
C LEU A 149 17.91 -1.81 -5.30
N GLY A 150 18.09 -0.50 -5.14
CA GLY A 150 19.43 0.11 -5.14
C GLY A 150 20.26 -0.36 -3.93
N PRO A 151 21.60 -0.31 -4.02
CA PRO A 151 22.46 -0.70 -2.90
C PRO A 151 22.19 0.10 -1.62
N GLU A 152 21.77 1.36 -1.74
CA GLU A 152 21.41 2.23 -0.61
C GLU A 152 20.14 1.73 0.10
N GLU A 153 19.16 1.25 -0.66
CA GLU A 153 17.93 0.67 -0.10
C GLU A 153 18.21 -0.67 0.55
N LEU A 154 19.03 -1.52 -0.10
CA LEU A 154 19.47 -2.80 0.46
C LEU A 154 20.21 -2.63 1.79
N GLU A 155 21.07 -1.63 1.92
CA GLU A 155 21.78 -1.32 3.17
C GLU A 155 20.79 -1.04 4.33
N VAL A 156 19.76 -0.22 4.08
CA VAL A 156 18.71 0.08 5.07
C VAL A 156 17.93 -1.17 5.48
N LEU A 157 17.70 -2.08 4.54
CA LEU A 157 17.05 -3.36 4.82
C LEU A 157 18.00 -4.37 5.51
N GLY A 158 19.28 -4.04 5.66
CA GLY A 158 20.31 -4.91 6.23
C GLY A 158 20.70 -6.05 5.29
N GLY A 159 20.69 -5.79 3.97
CA GLY A 159 20.96 -6.75 2.91
C GLY A 159 19.84 -7.79 2.70
N ARG A 160 18.62 -7.49 3.14
CA ARG A 160 17.48 -8.45 3.18
C ARG A 160 16.58 -8.46 1.94
N ALA A 161 17.10 -8.10 0.77
CA ALA A 161 16.34 -8.09 -0.48
C ALA A 161 17.24 -8.44 -1.67
#